data_AF-A0A836EEQ6-F1
#
_entry.id   AF-A0A836EEQ6-F1
#
_cell.length_a   1.000
_cell.length_b   1.000
_cell.length_c   1.000
_cell.angle_alpha   90.00
_cell.angle_beta   90.00
_cell.angle_gamma   90.00
#
_symmetry.space_group_name_H-M   'P 1'
#
loop_
_entity.id
_entity.type
_entity.pdbx_description
1 polymer ?
#
loop_
_entity_poly.entity_id
_entity_poly.type
_entity_poly.pdbx_seq_one_letter_code
_entity_poly.pdbx_strand_id
1 'polypeptide(L)'
;MSKFLPNKVYLRGILLHYFIQKKSAAEAHRILGYDLQVDESTVSKRLKGLGMIQKQGNWVPYELKPRDVERRFGTCELLLQRQKRKGFLHRIVTGDEKWIHYDNPKRRKPIFSPIPFDGTWPS
;
A
#
# COMPACT_ATOMS: atom_id res chain seq x y z
N MET A 1 -31.19 10.69 -15.35
CA MET A 1 -30.40 9.70 -14.58
C MET A 1 -29.25 10.43 -13.92
N SER A 2 -29.24 10.49 -12.59
CA SER A 2 -28.19 11.17 -11.81
C SER A 2 -26.83 10.56 -12.12
N LYS A 3 -25.92 11.35 -12.72
CA LYS A 3 -24.53 10.97 -12.94
C LYS A 3 -23.84 11.00 -11.58
N PHE A 4 -23.92 9.92 -10.83
CA PHE A 4 -23.15 9.77 -9.60
C PHE A 4 -21.67 9.95 -9.95
N LEU A 5 -21.09 11.10 -9.58
CA LEU A 5 -19.68 11.36 -9.73
C LEU A 5 -19.04 10.92 -8.42
N PRO A 6 -18.48 9.70 -8.35
CA PRO A 6 -17.87 9.21 -7.12
C PRO A 6 -16.75 10.16 -6.67
N ASN A 7 -16.87 10.64 -5.44
CA ASN A 7 -15.89 11.52 -4.80
C ASN A 7 -14.59 10.72 -4.53
N LYS A 8 -13.45 11.42 -4.50
CA LYS A 8 -12.14 10.88 -4.12
C LYS A 8 -12.17 9.99 -2.86
N VAL A 9 -12.93 10.36 -1.84
CA VAL A 9 -13.04 9.57 -0.59
C VAL A 9 -13.74 8.22 -0.84
N TYR A 10 -14.82 8.24 -1.61
CA TYR A 10 -15.58 7.03 -1.96
C TYR A 10 -14.75 6.07 -2.83
N LEU A 11 -14.10 6.60 -3.87
CA LEU A 11 -13.20 5.79 -4.73
C LEU A 11 -12.04 5.20 -3.94
N ARG A 12 -11.49 5.94 -2.97
CA ARG A 12 -10.45 5.41 -2.08
C ARG A 12 -10.96 4.24 -1.25
N GLY A 13 -12.18 4.32 -0.72
CA GLY A 13 -12.80 3.22 0.03
C GLY A 13 -12.96 1.96 -0.82
N ILE A 14 -13.51 2.09 -2.02
CA ILE A 14 -13.69 0.97 -2.96
C ILE A 14 -12.34 0.34 -3.34
N LEU A 15 -11.35 1.16 -3.71
CA LEU A 15 -10.03 0.66 -4.08
C LEU A 15 -9.32 -0.05 -2.92
N LEU A 16 -9.50 0.44 -1.68
CA LEU A 16 -8.99 -0.24 -0.48
C LEU A 16 -9.68 -1.58 -0.24
N HIS A 17 -10.99 -1.65 -0.46
CA HIS A 17 -11.74 -2.90 -0.35
C HIS A 17 -11.23 -3.96 -1.35
N TYR A 18 -11.04 -3.60 -2.63
CA TYR A 18 -10.44 -4.52 -3.60
C TYR A 18 -9.00 -4.92 -3.25
N PHE A 19 -8.21 -3.99 -2.69
CA PHE A 19 -6.87 -4.29 -2.21
C PHE A 19 -6.87 -5.31 -1.06
N ILE A 20 -7.82 -5.20 -0.12
CA ILE A 20 -8.01 -6.18 0.96
C ILE A 20 -8.41 -7.54 0.39
N GLN A 21 -9.19 -7.57 -0.67
CA GLN A 21 -9.53 -8.78 -1.44
C GLN A 21 -8.40 -9.31 -2.34
N LYS A 22 -7.17 -8.81 -2.18
CA LYS A 22 -5.97 -9.21 -2.95
C LYS A 22 -6.07 -8.99 -4.46
N LYS A 23 -6.97 -8.13 -4.92
CA LYS A 23 -7.06 -7.74 -6.34
C LYS A 23 -5.90 -6.84 -6.72
N SER A 24 -5.35 -7.06 -7.91
CA SER A 24 -4.33 -6.16 -8.46
C SER A 24 -4.94 -4.81 -8.84
N ALA A 25 -4.11 -3.78 -8.98
CA ALA A 25 -4.59 -2.46 -9.38
C ALA A 25 -5.23 -2.47 -10.79
N ALA A 26 -4.70 -3.29 -11.71
CA ALA A 26 -5.26 -3.46 -13.04
C ALA A 26 -6.65 -4.11 -12.98
N GLU A 27 -6.81 -5.15 -12.17
CA GLU A 27 -8.12 -5.78 -11.94
C GLU A 27 -9.12 -4.81 -11.31
N ALA A 28 -8.70 -4.02 -10.32
CA ALA A 28 -9.55 -3.03 -9.68
C ALA A 28 -10.01 -1.94 -10.69
N HIS A 29 -9.14 -1.48 -11.59
CA HIS A 29 -9.52 -0.54 -12.64
C HIS A 29 -10.51 -1.13 -13.64
N ARG A 30 -10.34 -2.41 -14.01
CA ARG A 30 -11.28 -3.11 -14.90
C ARG A 30 -12.63 -3.31 -14.24
N ILE A 31 -12.68 -3.76 -13.00
CA ILE A 31 -13.93 -3.94 -12.24
C ILE A 31 -14.65 -2.60 -12.11
N LEU A 32 -13.95 -1.53 -11.74
CA LEU A 32 -14.52 -0.18 -11.71
C LEU A 32 -15.04 0.29 -13.08
N GLY A 33 -14.36 -0.08 -14.16
CA GLY A 33 -14.80 0.20 -15.52
C GLY A 33 -16.10 -0.53 -15.87
N TYR A 34 -16.20 -1.82 -15.55
CA TYR A 34 -17.43 -2.60 -15.75
C TYR A 34 -18.60 -2.05 -14.92
N ASP A 35 -18.39 -1.79 -13.62
CA ASP A 35 -19.44 -1.30 -12.72
C ASP A 35 -19.98 0.08 -13.13
N LEU A 36 -19.10 0.93 -13.67
CA LEU A 36 -19.45 2.28 -14.13
C LEU A 36 -19.81 2.33 -15.62
N GLN A 37 -19.72 1.22 -16.36
CA GLN A 37 -19.87 1.14 -17.82
C GLN A 37 -18.95 2.12 -18.57
N VAL A 38 -17.71 2.24 -18.12
CA VAL A 38 -16.70 3.19 -18.61
C VAL A 38 -15.43 2.44 -18.95
N ASP A 39 -14.75 2.86 -20.02
CA ASP A 39 -13.48 2.28 -20.42
C ASP A 39 -12.37 2.44 -19.36
N GLU A 40 -11.48 1.45 -19.25
CA GLU A 40 -10.38 1.41 -18.27
C GLU A 40 -9.49 2.67 -18.35
N SER A 41 -9.23 3.17 -19.57
CA SER A 41 -8.42 4.37 -19.77
C SER A 41 -9.06 5.63 -19.19
N THR A 42 -10.39 5.69 -19.22
CA THR A 42 -11.15 6.83 -18.68
C THR A 42 -11.16 6.80 -17.15
N VAL A 43 -11.26 5.61 -16.55
CA VAL A 43 -11.09 5.42 -15.10
C VAL A 43 -9.69 5.88 -14.66
N SER A 44 -8.63 5.45 -15.37
CA SER A 44 -7.24 5.82 -15.06
C SER A 44 -7.00 7.33 -15.14
N LYS A 45 -7.48 7.99 -16.21
CA LYS A 45 -7.40 9.45 -16.38
C LYS A 45 -8.11 10.18 -15.24
N ARG A 46 -9.30 9.71 -14.85
CA ARG A 46 -10.09 10.33 -13.79
C ARG A 46 -9.45 10.18 -12.41
N LEU A 47 -8.90 9.00 -12.09
CA LEU A 47 -8.15 8.78 -10.85
C LEU A 47 -6.93 9.69 -10.75
N LYS A 48 -6.19 9.87 -11.86
CA LYS A 48 -5.08 10.83 -11.94
C LYS A 48 -5.56 12.27 -11.75
N GLY A 49 -6.67 12.66 -12.38
CA GLY A 49 -7.28 13.99 -12.23
C GLY A 49 -7.72 14.29 -10.79
N LEU A 50 -8.12 13.27 -10.02
CA LEU A 50 -8.40 13.38 -8.60
C LEU A 50 -7.14 13.41 -7.71
N GLY A 51 -5.94 13.33 -8.30
CA GLY A 51 -4.67 13.26 -7.59
C GLY A 51 -4.50 11.96 -6.80
N MET A 52 -5.06 10.85 -7.30
CA MET A 52 -4.84 9.52 -6.74
C MET A 52 -3.63 8.87 -7.41
N ILE A 53 -2.73 8.32 -6.60
CA ILE A 53 -1.48 7.72 -7.06
C ILE A 53 -1.44 6.29 -6.56
N GLN A 54 -1.08 5.36 -7.44
CA GLN A 54 -0.87 3.97 -7.06
C GLN A 54 0.38 3.87 -6.19
N LYS A 55 0.21 3.37 -4.96
CA LYS A 55 1.31 3.03 -4.05
C LYS A 55 1.38 1.53 -3.88
N GLN A 56 2.59 1.00 -3.78
CA GLN A 56 2.79 -0.39 -3.42
C GLN A 56 2.36 -0.60 -1.96
N GLY A 57 1.83 -1.79 -1.67
CA GLY A 57 1.51 -2.17 -0.30
C GLY A 57 2.76 -2.23 0.56
N ASN A 58 2.59 -1.93 1.85
CA ASN A 58 3.66 -2.13 2.82
C ASN A 58 3.79 -3.62 3.15
N TRP A 59 5.03 -4.11 3.23
CA TRP A 59 5.29 -5.45 3.75
C TRP A 59 5.03 -5.47 5.25
N VAL A 60 4.09 -6.33 5.67
CA VAL A 60 3.81 -6.62 7.08
C VAL A 60 4.25 -8.06 7.34
N PRO A 61 5.18 -8.31 8.29
CA PRO A 61 5.80 -9.63 8.46
C PRO A 61 4.82 -10.76 8.81
N TYR A 62 3.74 -10.46 9.52
CA TYR A 62 2.79 -11.47 10.00
C TYR A 62 1.35 -10.97 9.97
N GLU A 63 0.44 -11.86 9.58
CA GLU A 63 -1.01 -11.65 9.69
C GLU A 63 -1.46 -11.97 11.12
N LEU A 64 -1.69 -10.92 11.91
CA LEU A 64 -2.08 -11.06 13.32
C LEU A 64 -3.47 -11.67 13.45
N LYS A 65 -3.61 -12.62 14.38
CA LYS A 65 -4.94 -13.13 14.75
C LYS A 65 -5.69 -12.06 15.57
N PRO A 66 -7.03 -12.05 15.57
CA PRO A 66 -7.82 -11.08 16.33
C PRO A 66 -7.41 -10.98 17.81
N ARG A 67 -7.10 -12.12 18.43
CA ARG A 67 -6.58 -12.20 19.81
C ARG A 67 -5.26 -11.45 20.01
N ASP A 68 -4.34 -11.57 19.05
CA ASP A 68 -3.03 -10.90 19.13
C ASP A 68 -3.17 -9.40 18.89
N VAL A 69 -4.12 -8.98 18.05
CA VAL A 69 -4.47 -7.57 17.85
C VAL A 69 -4.99 -6.97 19.16
N GLU A 70 -5.94 -7.62 19.82
CA GLU A 70 -6.50 -7.15 21.09
C GLU A 70 -5.45 -7.09 22.19
N ARG A 71 -4.61 -8.13 22.32
CA ARG A 71 -3.51 -8.15 23.28
C ARG A 71 -2.52 -7.00 23.06
N ARG A 72 -2.16 -6.74 21.81
CA ARG A 72 -1.28 -5.61 21.44
C ARG A 72 -1.95 -4.28 21.76
N PHE A 73 -3.22 -4.12 21.43
CA PHE A 73 -3.99 -2.91 21.71
C PHE A 73 -4.04 -2.61 23.22
N GLY A 74 -4.46 -3.58 24.03
CA GLY A 74 -4.55 -3.40 25.49
C GLY A 74 -3.18 -3.12 26.14
N THR A 75 -2.12 -3.79 25.67
CA THR A 75 -0.76 -3.52 26.16
C THR A 75 -0.32 -2.10 25.82
N CYS A 76 -0.54 -1.64 24.58
CA CYS A 76 -0.22 -0.29 24.16
C CYS A 76 -1.00 0.76 24.95
N GLU A 77 -2.30 0.53 25.18
CA GLU A 77 -3.14 1.43 25.98
C GLU A 77 -2.61 1.56 27.41
N LEU A 78 -2.32 0.44 28.07
CA LEU A 78 -1.76 0.42 29.42
C LEU A 78 -0.44 1.18 29.51
N LEU A 79 0.48 0.93 28.57
CA LEU A 79 1.77 1.62 28.51
C LEU A 79 1.63 3.11 28.24
N LEU A 80 0.68 3.51 27.39
CA LEU A 80 0.38 4.90 27.10
C LEU A 80 -0.16 5.63 28.34
N GLN A 81 -1.09 5.01 29.08
CA GLN A 81 -1.60 5.57 30.33
C GLN A 81 -0.50 5.73 31.37
N ARG A 82 0.38 4.73 31.50
CA ARG A 82 1.54 4.81 32.38
C ARG A 82 2.47 5.97 32.00
N GLN A 83 2.75 6.13 30.71
CA GLN A 83 3.61 7.21 30.20
C GLN A 83 3.03 8.60 30.48
N LYS A 84 1.71 8.77 30.33
CA LYS A 84 1.02 10.04 30.63
C LYS A 84 1.06 10.39 32.11
N ARG A 85 0.95 9.40 33.01
CA ARG A 85 1.01 9.61 34.46
C ARG A 85 2.41 9.97 34.93
N LYS A 86 3.41 9.21 34.47
CA LYS A 86 4.82 9.48 34.76
C LYS A 86 5.66 9.00 33.60
N GLY A 87 6.35 9.94 32.95
CA GLY A 87 7.24 9.64 31.84
C GLY A 87 8.29 8.61 32.27
N PHE A 88 8.32 7.44 31.63
CA PHE A 88 9.25 6.36 31.94
C PHE A 88 10.18 6.00 30.78
N LEU A 89 9.96 6.60 29.59
CA LEU A 89 10.80 6.36 28.40
C LEU A 89 12.30 6.57 28.66
N HIS A 90 12.67 7.57 29.47
CA HIS A 90 14.07 7.86 29.83
C HIS A 90 14.76 6.73 30.64
N ARG A 91 13.99 5.75 31.11
CA ARG A 91 14.47 4.60 31.90
C ARG A 91 14.50 3.31 31.09
N ILE A 92 13.97 3.32 29.88
CA ILE A 92 13.89 2.12 29.04
C ILE A 92 15.26 1.87 28.42
N VAL A 93 15.79 0.68 28.65
CA VAL A 93 16.93 0.12 27.92
C VAL A 93 16.37 -1.01 27.04
N THR A 94 16.63 -0.94 25.73
CA THR A 94 16.18 -1.95 24.75
C THR A 94 17.39 -2.60 24.09
N GLY A 95 17.32 -3.89 23.80
CA GLY A 95 18.30 -4.61 22.98
C GLY A 95 17.56 -5.58 22.06
N ASP A 96 18.04 -5.71 20.82
CA ASP A 96 17.57 -6.70 19.84
C ASP A 96 18.75 -7.13 18.97
N GLU A 97 18.72 -8.37 18.48
CA GLU A 97 19.77 -8.92 17.64
C GLU A 97 19.45 -8.70 16.16
N LYS A 98 20.46 -8.29 15.40
CA LYS A 98 20.33 -8.11 13.96
C LYS A 98 21.49 -8.74 13.24
N TRP A 99 21.19 -9.66 12.34
CA TRP A 99 22.17 -10.24 11.42
C TRP A 99 22.71 -9.18 10.46
N ILE A 100 24.04 -9.10 10.34
CA ILE A 100 24.74 -8.25 9.37
C ILE A 100 25.37 -9.17 8.34
N HIS A 101 24.89 -9.09 7.10
CA HIS A 101 25.49 -9.83 5.98
C HIS A 101 26.78 -9.15 5.53
N TYR A 102 27.81 -9.95 5.21
CA TYR A 102 29.07 -9.47 4.64
C TYR A 102 28.83 -8.69 3.33
N ASP A 103 28.07 -9.30 2.42
CA ASP A 103 27.62 -8.66 1.19
C ASP A 103 26.08 -8.52 1.19
N ASN A 104 25.60 -7.29 1.00
CA ASN A 104 24.18 -6.96 0.86
C ASN A 104 23.94 -6.14 -0.43
N PRO A 105 24.10 -6.74 -1.61
CA PRO A 105 23.98 -6.03 -2.87
C PRO A 105 22.54 -5.55 -3.07
N LYS A 106 22.34 -4.23 -3.06
CA LYS A 106 21.04 -3.63 -3.37
C LYS A 106 20.81 -3.62 -4.88
N ARG A 107 19.61 -4.00 -5.31
CA ARG A 107 19.21 -3.92 -6.73
C ARG A 107 19.32 -2.49 -7.24
N ARG A 108 20.26 -2.24 -8.16
CA ARG A 108 20.35 -0.97 -8.88
C ARG A 108 19.22 -0.89 -9.92
N LYS A 109 18.61 0.28 -10.04
CA LYS A 109 17.68 0.59 -11.13
C LYS A 109 18.44 1.46 -12.13
N PRO A 110 19.07 0.88 -13.16
CA PRO A 110 19.73 1.66 -14.19
C PRO A 110 18.69 2.48 -14.97
N ILE A 111 19.04 3.72 -15.27
CA ILE A 111 18.23 4.59 -16.13
C ILE A 111 18.70 4.33 -17.56
N PHE A 112 17.93 3.55 -18.29
CA PHE A 112 18.10 3.40 -19.73
C PHE A 112 17.04 4.21 -20.45
N SER A 113 17.40 4.86 -21.55
CA SER A 113 16.40 5.36 -22.51
C SER A 113 15.59 4.18 -23.04
N PRO A 114 14.27 4.36 -23.33
CA PRO A 114 13.49 3.32 -23.99
C PRO A 114 14.22 2.86 -25.26
N ILE A 115 14.50 1.57 -25.37
CA ILE A 115 15.07 1.01 -26.59
C ILE A 115 13.97 1.08 -27.65
N PRO A 116 14.16 1.80 -28.77
CA PRO A 116 13.22 1.76 -29.87
C PRO A 116 13.10 0.32 -30.34
N PHE A 117 11.88 -0.21 -30.36
CA PHE A 117 11.63 -1.49 -31.01
C PHE A 117 11.62 -1.22 -32.53
N ASP A 118 12.74 -1.49 -33.20
CA ASP A 118 12.92 -1.29 -34.64
C ASP A 118 12.48 -2.50 -35.50
N GLY A 119 11.94 -3.54 -34.87
CA GLY A 119 11.37 -4.70 -35.56
C GLY A 119 12.38 -5.66 -36.18
N THR A 120 13.69 -5.44 -35.97
CA THR A 120 14.74 -6.35 -36.46
C THR A 120 15.28 -7.22 -35.34
N TRP A 121 15.02 -8.53 -35.41
CA TRP A 121 15.72 -9.51 -34.57
C TRP A 121 17.08 -9.82 -35.20
N PRO A 122 18.19 -9.82 -34.44
CA PRO A 122 19.47 -10.29 -34.97
C PRO A 122 19.37 -11.78 -35.30
N SER A 123 19.80 -12.13 -36.52
CA SER A 123 19.82 -13.49 -37.07
C SER A 123 20.85 -14.38 -36.39
#